data_AF-A0A523XDP3-F1
#
_entry.id   AF-A0A523XDP3-F1
#
_cell.length_a   1.000
_cell.length_b   1.000
_cell.length_c   1.000
_cell.angle_alpha   90.00
_cell.angle_beta   90.00
_cell.angle_gamma   90.00
#
_symmetry.space_group_name_H-M   'P 1'
#
loop_
_entity.id
_entity.type
_entity.pdbx_description
1 polymer ?
#
loop_
_entity_poly.entity_id
_entity_poly.type
_entity_poly.pdbx_seq_one_letter_code
_entity_poly.pdbx_strand_id
1 'polypeptide(L)'
;MRISIVIFFVLFFAMLNAGFAQLSEQSAFLGANDAFARKLAKHHFALGDVYLELYDAEGRKPFIFDKVITNYKEGLLLDPTNARGEYRLGYAYHMMRRLKEASIRYNNALRLDPPRLPSQNNIDLVIKYAPRLFVHQKEYFKLEDVVAVIHPEKTVIGYHLFWDDDIDYPADNDPADHEVLWIEFDQKTGKVTGVYTYFHRALFSTEEAVRDANLNNHRARINIQWGQHGSLPIGWEKLKPEAIYPITGIKRKIKTMQTRYQDAIKGRRLPDHPLGKNWPERFEGSYEDYTTYIKEIDIRPMLQKKKKIIISKWPNAVIDHYFLDYNFFPKREWPWNTDK
;
A
#
# COMPACT_ATOMS: atom_id res chain seq x y z
N MET A 1 -2.14 31.10 -24.09
CA MET A 1 -3.07 30.55 -23.08
C MET A 1 -3.08 31.46 -21.84
N ARG A 2 -3.68 32.66 -21.94
CA ARG A 2 -3.74 33.67 -20.86
C ARG A 2 -5.02 34.52 -20.90
N ILE A 3 -6.09 34.03 -21.54
CA ILE A 3 -7.32 34.82 -21.78
C ILE A 3 -8.48 34.39 -20.86
N SER A 4 -8.43 33.21 -20.25
CA SER A 4 -9.59 32.67 -19.51
C SER A 4 -9.79 33.20 -18.08
N ILE A 5 -8.78 33.85 -17.47
CA ILE A 5 -8.90 34.35 -16.07
C ILE A 5 -9.47 35.78 -16.01
N VAL A 6 -9.30 36.58 -17.07
CA VAL A 6 -9.78 37.97 -17.09
C VAL A 6 -11.30 38.05 -17.29
N ILE A 7 -11.88 37.10 -18.03
CA ILE A 7 -13.35 37.00 -18.20
C ILE A 7 -14.05 36.64 -16.87
N PHE A 8 -13.34 35.95 -15.96
CA PHE A 8 -13.84 35.55 -14.64
C PHE A 8 -14.07 36.75 -13.70
N PHE A 9 -13.26 37.81 -13.82
CA PHE A 9 -13.41 39.02 -13.00
C PHE A 9 -14.36 40.07 -13.60
N VAL A 10 -14.46 40.15 -14.93
CA VAL A 10 -15.31 41.15 -15.61
C VAL A 10 -16.81 40.81 -15.48
N LEU A 11 -17.18 39.53 -15.48
CA LEU A 11 -18.58 39.12 -15.27
C LEU A 11 -19.04 39.23 -13.81
N PHE A 12 -18.12 39.18 -12.84
CA PHE A 12 -18.43 39.28 -11.42
C PHE A 12 -18.88 40.69 -11.00
N PHE A 13 -18.35 41.74 -11.65
CA PHE A 13 -18.70 43.13 -11.33
C PHE A 13 -19.99 43.63 -12.02
N ALA A 14 -20.39 43.03 -13.14
CA ALA A 14 -21.58 43.45 -13.88
C ALA A 14 -22.91 42.99 -13.24
N MET A 15 -22.88 42.04 -12.31
CA MET A 15 -24.07 41.39 -11.74
C MET A 15 -24.51 41.95 -10.37
N LEU A 16 -23.85 42.98 -9.85
CA LEU A 16 -24.19 43.59 -8.55
C LEU A 16 -25.38 44.57 -8.59
N ASN A 17 -25.99 44.80 -9.77
CA ASN A 17 -26.96 45.88 -10.00
C ASN A 17 -28.40 45.45 -10.34
N ALA A 18 -28.81 44.18 -10.22
CA ALA A 18 -30.24 43.82 -10.37
C ALA A 18 -30.77 42.91 -9.24
N GLY A 19 -31.94 43.26 -8.73
CA GLY A 19 -32.52 42.71 -7.49
C GLY A 19 -33.13 41.32 -7.63
N PHE A 20 -33.11 40.60 -6.50
CA PHE A 20 -33.87 39.41 -6.04
C PHE A 20 -34.18 38.23 -6.99
N ALA A 21 -34.35 38.38 -8.30
CA ALA A 21 -34.35 37.26 -9.27
C ALA A 21 -32.93 36.74 -9.57
N GLN A 22 -31.91 37.54 -9.24
CA GLN A 22 -30.50 37.23 -9.52
C GLN A 22 -29.87 36.27 -8.51
N LEU A 23 -30.47 36.08 -7.33
CA LEU A 23 -29.93 35.19 -6.28
C LEU A 23 -30.12 33.70 -6.61
N SER A 24 -31.23 33.31 -7.24
CA SER A 24 -31.46 31.93 -7.66
C SER A 24 -30.58 31.56 -8.86
N GLU A 25 -30.41 32.47 -9.82
CA GLU A 25 -29.49 32.28 -10.95
C GLU A 25 -28.02 32.34 -10.52
N GLN A 26 -27.62 33.22 -9.59
CA GLN A 26 -26.28 33.23 -9.00
C GLN A 26 -26.02 31.96 -8.18
N SER A 27 -26.98 31.50 -7.38
CA SER A 27 -26.86 30.24 -6.63
C SER A 27 -26.78 29.03 -7.57
N ALA A 28 -27.55 29.04 -8.67
CA ALA A 28 -27.49 28.00 -9.69
C ALA A 28 -26.17 28.05 -10.48
N PHE A 29 -25.65 29.24 -10.78
CA PHE A 29 -24.36 29.46 -11.46
C PHE A 29 -23.18 29.08 -10.57
N LEU A 30 -23.18 29.49 -9.30
CA LEU A 30 -22.19 29.07 -8.29
C LEU A 30 -22.25 27.56 -8.08
N GLY A 31 -23.45 26.97 -7.98
CA GLY A 31 -23.65 25.52 -7.87
C GLY A 31 -23.21 24.75 -9.13
N ALA A 32 -23.43 25.30 -10.32
CA ALA A 32 -22.97 24.72 -11.59
C ALA A 32 -21.44 24.80 -11.73
N ASN A 33 -20.82 25.90 -11.31
CA ASN A 33 -19.36 26.05 -11.28
C ASN A 33 -18.72 25.10 -10.27
N ASP A 34 -19.34 24.91 -9.10
CA ASP A 34 -18.90 23.95 -8.08
C ASP A 34 -19.06 22.49 -8.55
N ALA A 35 -20.16 22.15 -9.22
CA ALA A 35 -20.35 20.85 -9.85
C ALA A 35 -19.32 20.58 -10.97
N PHE A 36 -19.03 21.59 -11.79
CA PHE A 36 -18.00 21.50 -12.83
C PHE A 36 -16.59 21.33 -12.24
N ALA A 37 -16.24 22.14 -11.23
CA ALA A 37 -14.97 22.04 -10.52
C ALA A 37 -14.77 20.65 -9.89
N ARG A 38 -15.79 20.10 -9.22
CA ARG A 38 -15.75 18.74 -8.67
C ARG A 38 -15.56 17.67 -9.75
N LYS A 39 -16.22 17.82 -10.91
CA LYS A 39 -16.06 16.88 -12.03
C LYS A 39 -14.64 16.94 -12.60
N LEU A 40 -14.09 18.14 -12.75
CA LEU A 40 -12.72 18.35 -13.21
C LEU A 40 -11.70 17.82 -12.20
N ALA A 41 -11.91 18.03 -10.89
CA ALA A 41 -11.10 17.46 -9.82
C ALA A 41 -11.04 15.93 -9.91
N LYS A 42 -12.20 15.27 -10.06
CA LYS A 42 -12.29 13.82 -10.26
C LYS A 42 -11.51 13.34 -11.49
N HIS A 43 -11.54 14.10 -12.58
CA HIS A 43 -10.76 13.78 -13.78
C HIS A 43 -9.26 13.84 -13.52
N HIS A 44 -8.79 14.90 -12.85
CA HIS A 44 -7.40 15.01 -12.43
C HIS A 44 -6.98 13.87 -11.50
N PHE A 45 -7.78 13.50 -10.50
CA PHE A 45 -7.47 12.35 -9.64
C PHE A 45 -7.38 11.04 -10.41
N ALA A 46 -8.31 10.80 -11.35
CA ALA A 46 -8.27 9.61 -12.20
C ALA A 46 -7.02 9.57 -13.09
N LEU A 47 -6.63 10.70 -13.69
CA LEU A 47 -5.38 10.81 -14.45
C LEU A 47 -4.15 10.61 -13.54
N GLY A 48 -4.17 11.13 -12.32
CA GLY A 48 -3.15 10.89 -11.30
C GLY A 48 -2.98 9.40 -11.04
N ASP A 49 -4.07 8.67 -10.82
CA ASP A 49 -4.07 7.21 -10.60
C ASP A 49 -3.52 6.45 -11.83
N VAL A 50 -3.91 6.85 -13.06
CA VAL A 50 -3.35 6.29 -14.31
C VAL A 50 -1.84 6.49 -14.39
N TYR A 51 -1.36 7.71 -14.17
CA TYR A 51 0.07 8.00 -14.25
C TYR A 51 0.86 7.33 -13.12
N LEU A 52 0.24 7.11 -11.96
CA LEU A 52 0.86 6.41 -10.84
C LEU A 52 1.08 4.93 -11.18
N GLU A 53 0.08 4.26 -11.79
CA GLU A 53 0.24 2.90 -12.32
C GLU A 53 1.30 2.84 -13.42
N LEU A 54 1.29 3.79 -14.37
CA LEU A 54 2.31 3.86 -15.41
C LEU A 54 3.71 4.04 -14.82
N TYR A 55 3.84 4.90 -13.81
CA TYR A 55 5.10 5.17 -13.14
C TYR A 55 5.65 3.89 -12.50
N ASP A 56 4.83 3.13 -11.78
CA ASP A 56 5.26 1.84 -11.23
C ASP A 56 5.59 0.86 -12.37
N ALA A 57 4.67 0.63 -13.31
CA ALA A 57 4.79 -0.34 -14.39
C ALA A 57 6.00 -0.14 -15.32
N GLU A 58 6.44 1.11 -15.52
CA GLU A 58 7.55 1.51 -16.40
C GLU A 58 8.89 1.64 -15.68
N GLY A 59 8.99 1.21 -14.42
CA GLY A 59 10.25 1.23 -13.68
C GLY A 59 10.62 2.62 -13.15
N ARG A 60 9.61 3.40 -12.74
CA ARG A 60 9.77 4.63 -11.95
C ARG A 60 10.52 5.76 -12.64
N LYS A 61 10.21 6.00 -13.93
CA LYS A 61 10.84 7.05 -14.74
C LYS A 61 10.42 8.46 -14.26
N PRO A 62 11.36 9.40 -14.03
CA PRO A 62 11.07 10.72 -13.45
C PRO A 62 9.99 11.54 -14.18
N PHE A 63 9.97 11.54 -15.52
CA PHE A 63 9.01 12.36 -16.28
C PHE A 63 7.55 11.91 -16.10
N ILE A 64 7.30 10.62 -15.80
CA ILE A 64 5.94 10.13 -15.51
C ILE A 64 5.49 10.70 -14.17
N PHE A 65 6.42 10.78 -13.22
CA PHE A 65 6.15 11.29 -11.88
C PHE A 65 5.70 12.76 -11.87
N ASP A 66 6.27 13.60 -12.73
CA ASP A 66 5.82 15.00 -12.85
C ASP A 66 4.33 15.09 -13.21
N LYS A 67 3.84 14.16 -14.04
CA LYS A 67 2.42 14.06 -14.38
C LYS A 67 1.57 13.56 -13.23
N VAL A 68 2.06 12.61 -12.43
CA VAL A 68 1.40 12.14 -11.19
C VAL A 68 1.17 13.33 -10.25
N ILE A 69 2.24 14.07 -9.94
CA ILE A 69 2.20 15.19 -9.00
C ILE A 69 1.33 16.32 -9.51
N THR A 70 1.45 16.68 -10.79
CA THR A 70 0.67 17.78 -11.38
C THR A 70 -0.82 17.48 -11.29
N ASN A 71 -1.25 16.27 -11.68
CA ASN A 71 -2.65 15.90 -11.66
C ASN A 71 -3.23 15.88 -10.24
N TYR A 72 -2.55 15.28 -9.26
CA TYR A 72 -3.07 15.32 -7.89
C TYR A 72 -3.11 16.74 -7.31
N LYS A 73 -2.13 17.60 -7.62
CA LYS A 73 -2.15 19.00 -7.19
C LYS A 73 -3.28 19.80 -7.82
N GLU A 74 -3.52 19.64 -9.12
CA GLU A 74 -4.62 20.30 -9.83
C GLU A 74 -5.99 19.83 -9.30
N GLY A 75 -6.13 18.51 -9.05
CA GLY A 75 -7.32 17.96 -8.40
C GLY A 75 -7.55 18.55 -7.00
N LEU A 76 -6.51 18.65 -6.18
CA LEU A 76 -6.58 19.23 -4.83
C LEU A 76 -6.79 20.75 -4.82
N LEU A 77 -6.39 21.46 -5.88
CA LEU A 77 -6.71 22.88 -6.03
C LEU A 77 -8.22 23.08 -6.24
N LEU A 78 -8.87 22.16 -6.94
CA LEU A 78 -10.30 22.19 -7.25
C LEU A 78 -11.17 21.55 -6.16
N ASP A 79 -10.64 20.56 -5.44
CA ASP A 79 -11.28 19.88 -4.30
C ASP A 79 -10.26 19.73 -3.15
N PRO A 80 -10.03 20.79 -2.35
CA PRO A 80 -9.03 20.80 -1.27
C PRO A 80 -9.42 19.94 -0.07
N THR A 81 -10.64 19.42 -0.04
CA THR A 81 -11.15 18.55 1.03
C THR A 81 -11.03 17.06 0.69
N ASN A 82 -10.39 16.72 -0.43
CA ASN A 82 -10.27 15.35 -0.88
C ASN A 82 -9.17 14.57 -0.13
N ALA A 83 -9.56 13.85 0.93
CA ALA A 83 -8.63 13.03 1.72
C ALA A 83 -7.86 12.00 0.87
N ARG A 84 -8.53 11.34 -0.10
CA ARG A 84 -7.90 10.39 -1.02
C ARG A 84 -6.86 11.06 -1.91
N GLY A 85 -7.15 12.26 -2.42
CA GLY A 85 -6.23 13.05 -3.23
C GLY A 85 -4.96 13.41 -2.45
N GLU A 86 -5.11 13.90 -1.22
CA GLU A 86 -3.96 14.17 -0.32
C GLU A 86 -3.17 12.89 -0.04
N TYR A 87 -3.85 11.78 0.27
CA TYR A 87 -3.21 10.50 0.52
C TYR A 87 -2.42 10.00 -0.70
N ARG A 88 -3.02 10.03 -1.89
CA ARG A 88 -2.39 9.56 -3.14
C ARG A 88 -1.20 10.42 -3.54
N LEU A 89 -1.29 11.73 -3.31
CA LEU A 89 -0.16 12.65 -3.48
C LEU A 89 0.97 12.33 -2.49
N GLY A 90 0.64 12.02 -1.24
CA GLY A 90 1.60 11.55 -0.23
C GLY A 90 2.28 10.25 -0.63
N TYR A 91 1.51 9.25 -1.08
CA TYR A 91 2.02 7.98 -1.60
C TYR A 91 2.95 8.17 -2.80
N ALA A 92 2.59 9.06 -3.74
CA ALA A 92 3.45 9.41 -4.86
C ALA A 92 4.79 9.98 -4.37
N TYR A 93 4.76 10.98 -3.46
CA TYR A 93 5.99 11.54 -2.89
C TYR A 93 6.82 10.49 -2.15
N HIS A 94 6.18 9.59 -1.40
CA HIS A 94 6.86 8.54 -0.66
C HIS A 94 7.57 7.55 -1.58
N MET A 95 6.93 7.13 -2.68
CA MET A 95 7.57 6.29 -3.70
C MET A 95 8.80 6.93 -4.36
N MET A 96 8.90 8.26 -4.32
CA MET A 96 10.05 9.04 -4.82
C MET A 96 11.03 9.43 -3.72
N ARG A 97 10.87 8.88 -2.50
CA ARG A 97 11.68 9.21 -1.32
C ARG A 97 11.66 10.70 -0.95
N ARG A 98 10.62 11.44 -1.36
CA ARG A 98 10.36 12.83 -0.95
C ARG A 98 9.61 12.82 0.38
N LEU A 99 10.30 12.34 1.42
CA LEU A 99 9.69 11.95 2.69
C LEU A 99 9.00 13.11 3.40
N LYS A 100 9.61 14.30 3.39
CA LYS A 100 9.02 15.51 4.00
C LYS A 100 7.69 15.86 3.34
N GLU A 101 7.63 15.86 2.01
CA GLU A 101 6.40 16.13 1.28
C GLU A 101 5.37 15.01 1.46
N ALA A 102 5.81 13.75 1.54
CA ALA A 102 4.94 12.61 1.82
C ALA A 102 4.24 12.78 3.17
N SER A 103 4.99 12.99 4.25
CA SER A 103 4.43 13.14 5.61
C SER A 103 3.49 14.34 5.71
N ILE A 104 3.78 15.47 5.06
CA ILE A 104 2.85 16.63 5.03
C ILE A 104 1.51 16.23 4.41
N ARG A 105 1.54 15.50 3.29
CA ARG A 105 0.33 15.09 2.56
C ARG A 105 -0.43 13.99 3.27
N TYR A 106 0.26 13.03 3.88
CA TYR A 106 -0.34 12.06 4.77
C TYR A 106 -1.01 12.72 5.98
N ASN A 107 -0.37 13.71 6.61
CA ASN A 107 -0.98 14.47 7.71
C ASN A 107 -2.26 15.20 7.27
N ASN A 108 -2.26 15.78 6.07
CA ASN A 108 -3.47 16.40 5.51
C ASN A 108 -4.59 15.37 5.29
N ALA A 109 -4.27 14.20 4.73
CA ALA A 109 -5.24 13.12 4.55
C ALA A 109 -5.83 12.66 5.90
N LEU A 110 -4.99 12.45 6.91
CA LEU A 110 -5.39 12.05 8.26
C LEU A 110 -6.14 13.16 9.02
N ARG A 111 -5.99 14.43 8.64
CA ARG A 111 -6.81 15.52 9.18
C ARG A 111 -8.21 15.54 8.55
N LEU A 112 -8.31 15.26 7.26
CA LEU A 112 -9.57 15.25 6.51
C LEU A 112 -10.41 13.99 6.78
N ASP A 113 -9.75 12.84 6.94
CA ASP A 113 -10.37 11.56 7.26
C ASP A 113 -9.56 10.87 8.37
N PRO A 114 -9.85 11.20 9.64
CA PRO A 114 -9.04 10.77 10.77
C PRO A 114 -9.15 9.28 11.07
N PRO A 115 -8.05 8.64 11.51
CA PRO A 115 -8.09 7.26 11.94
C PRO A 115 -8.85 7.13 13.26
N ARG A 116 -9.29 5.91 13.58
CA ARG A 116 -9.89 5.57 14.87
C ARG A 116 -8.96 4.68 15.68
N LEU A 117 -8.92 4.92 16.99
CA LEU A 117 -8.27 4.02 17.92
C LEU A 117 -9.05 2.69 18.00
N PRO A 118 -8.35 1.55 18.08
CA PRO A 118 -9.02 0.26 18.19
C PRO A 118 -9.66 0.10 19.58
N SER A 119 -10.89 -0.41 19.62
CA SER A 119 -11.48 -0.96 20.85
C SER A 119 -10.89 -2.35 21.18
N GLN A 120 -11.17 -2.89 22.37
CA GLN A 120 -10.71 -4.24 22.74
C GLN A 120 -11.17 -5.31 21.74
N ASN A 121 -12.43 -5.26 21.29
CA ASN A 121 -12.94 -6.18 20.27
C ASN A 121 -12.15 -6.10 18.95
N ASN A 122 -11.69 -4.91 18.56
CA ASN A 122 -10.86 -4.75 17.36
C ASN A 122 -9.49 -5.40 17.54
N ILE A 123 -8.89 -5.25 18.73
CA ILE A 123 -7.63 -5.92 19.08
C ILE A 123 -7.82 -7.44 19.05
N ASP A 124 -8.90 -7.96 19.63
CA ASP A 124 -9.19 -9.39 19.65
C ASP A 124 -9.38 -9.95 18.24
N LEU A 125 -10.01 -9.20 17.32
CA LEU A 125 -10.11 -9.57 15.90
C LEU A 125 -8.72 -9.63 15.24
N VAL A 126 -7.88 -8.62 15.46
CA VAL A 126 -6.50 -8.62 14.93
C VAL A 126 -5.71 -9.81 15.46
N ILE A 127 -5.83 -10.16 16.73
CA ILE A 127 -5.14 -11.32 17.30
C ILE A 127 -5.72 -12.65 16.79
N LYS A 128 -7.04 -12.74 16.62
CA LYS A 128 -7.74 -13.92 16.08
C LYS A 128 -7.30 -14.22 14.64
N TYR A 129 -7.22 -13.20 13.79
CA TYR A 129 -6.89 -13.34 12.37
C TYR A 129 -5.41 -13.14 12.06
N ALA A 130 -4.55 -12.94 13.06
CA ALA A 130 -3.12 -12.78 12.87
C ALA A 130 -2.54 -14.03 12.16
N PRO A 131 -1.89 -13.87 10.99
CA PRO A 131 -1.33 -14.99 10.25
C PRO A 131 -0.26 -15.73 11.06
N ARG A 132 -0.01 -16.97 10.65
CA ARG A 132 1.16 -17.76 11.06
C ARG A 132 2.22 -17.58 9.99
N LEU A 133 3.30 -16.90 10.31
CA LEU A 133 4.39 -16.70 9.36
C LEU A 133 5.35 -17.88 9.45
N PHE A 134 5.73 -18.45 8.31
CA PHE A 134 6.71 -19.53 8.23
C PHE A 134 7.88 -19.08 7.37
N VAL A 135 9.06 -19.07 7.96
CA VAL A 135 10.31 -18.70 7.30
C VAL A 135 11.19 -19.94 7.12
N HIS A 136 12.18 -19.82 6.25
CA HIS A 136 13.24 -20.82 6.14
C HIS A 136 14.06 -20.88 7.45
N GLN A 137 14.58 -22.05 7.83
CA GLN A 137 15.31 -22.20 9.11
C GLN A 137 16.55 -21.29 9.20
N LYS A 138 17.19 -21.04 8.06
CA LYS A 138 18.35 -20.14 7.90
C LYS A 138 17.96 -18.69 7.57
N GLU A 139 16.71 -18.27 7.81
CA GLU A 139 16.35 -16.86 7.65
C GLU A 139 17.24 -15.99 8.55
N TYR A 140 17.88 -15.00 7.93
CA TYR A 140 18.88 -14.15 8.54
C TYR A 140 18.24 -12.86 9.08
N PHE A 141 17.34 -12.25 8.32
CA PHE A 141 16.72 -10.99 8.68
C PHE A 141 15.60 -11.22 9.66
N LYS A 142 15.58 -10.39 10.71
CA LYS A 142 14.57 -10.47 11.76
C LYS A 142 13.34 -9.70 11.33
N LEU A 143 12.18 -10.14 11.80
CA LEU A 143 10.97 -9.34 11.76
C LEU A 143 11.04 -8.32 12.90
N GLU A 144 11.32 -7.06 12.56
CA GLU A 144 11.53 -5.98 13.52
C GLU A 144 10.20 -5.42 14.01
N ASP A 145 9.26 -5.20 13.09
CA ASP A 145 7.98 -4.60 13.39
C ASP A 145 6.81 -5.22 12.64
N VAL A 146 5.64 -5.10 13.27
CA VAL A 146 4.36 -5.48 12.69
C VAL A 146 3.34 -4.40 13.02
N VAL A 147 2.65 -3.89 12.00
CA VAL A 147 1.52 -2.98 12.16
C VAL A 147 0.27 -3.64 11.59
N ALA A 148 -0.81 -3.66 12.36
CA ALA A 148 -2.12 -4.08 11.85
C ALA A 148 -3.01 -2.86 11.57
N VAL A 149 -3.53 -2.79 10.36
CA VAL A 149 -4.47 -1.74 9.94
C VAL A 149 -5.81 -2.38 9.60
N ILE A 150 -6.85 -2.03 10.35
CA ILE A 150 -8.21 -2.51 10.13
C ILE A 150 -8.91 -1.54 9.19
N HIS A 151 -9.55 -2.05 8.13
CA HIS A 151 -10.36 -1.20 7.27
C HIS A 151 -11.63 -0.75 8.00
N PRO A 152 -12.01 0.54 7.96
CA PRO A 152 -13.12 1.05 8.77
C PRO A 152 -14.51 0.56 8.33
N GLU A 153 -14.64 0.16 7.06
CA GLU A 153 -15.92 -0.15 6.41
C GLU A 153 -15.98 -1.57 5.82
N LYS A 154 -14.83 -2.25 5.69
CA LYS A 154 -14.71 -3.55 5.02
C LYS A 154 -14.13 -4.54 6.02
N THR A 155 -14.49 -5.80 5.88
CA THR A 155 -14.13 -6.85 6.83
C THR A 155 -12.76 -7.44 6.49
N VAL A 156 -11.75 -6.56 6.44
CA VAL A 156 -10.37 -6.89 6.12
C VAL A 156 -9.42 -6.29 7.17
N ILE A 157 -8.32 -7.00 7.42
CA ILE A 157 -7.20 -6.51 8.21
C ILE A 157 -5.94 -6.63 7.35
N GLY A 158 -5.22 -5.52 7.18
CA GLY A 158 -3.87 -5.50 6.61
C GLY A 158 -2.84 -5.73 7.71
N TYR A 159 -1.91 -6.66 7.50
CA TYR A 159 -0.76 -6.89 8.35
C TYR A 159 0.49 -6.46 7.58
N HIS A 160 1.12 -5.39 8.05
CA HIS A 160 2.33 -4.82 7.51
C HIS A 160 3.51 -5.36 8.32
N LEU A 161 4.44 -6.03 7.64
CA LEU A 161 5.60 -6.71 8.18
C LEU A 161 6.84 -5.91 7.81
N PHE A 162 7.71 -5.60 8.78
CA PHE A 162 8.94 -4.84 8.55
C PHE A 162 10.12 -5.70 8.95
N TRP A 163 10.81 -6.23 7.95
CA TRP A 163 12.01 -7.07 8.11
C TRP A 163 13.26 -6.20 8.14
N ASP A 164 14.27 -6.64 8.88
CA ASP A 164 15.54 -5.93 9.08
C ASP A 164 16.16 -5.39 7.78
N ASP A 165 16.15 -6.16 6.69
CA ASP A 165 16.55 -5.67 5.35
C ASP A 165 16.10 -6.63 4.22
N ASP A 166 16.42 -6.32 2.96
CA ASP A 166 16.36 -7.22 1.81
C ASP A 166 17.79 -7.50 1.30
N ILE A 167 18.14 -8.78 1.20
CA ILE A 167 19.47 -9.25 0.81
C ILE A 167 19.99 -8.64 -0.50
N ASP A 168 19.09 -8.28 -1.43
CA ASP A 168 19.45 -7.73 -2.74
C ASP A 168 19.50 -6.20 -2.78
N TYR A 169 18.97 -5.51 -1.77
CA TYR A 169 18.83 -4.05 -1.80
C TYR A 169 19.57 -3.30 -0.69
N PRO A 170 20.82 -3.66 -0.34
CA PRO A 170 21.56 -2.99 0.74
C PRO A 170 21.88 -1.51 0.49
N ALA A 171 21.55 -0.97 -0.69
CA ALA A 171 21.87 0.40 -1.11
C ALA A 171 20.63 1.27 -1.35
N ASP A 172 19.42 0.75 -1.08
CA ASP A 172 18.20 1.54 -1.26
C ASP A 172 17.94 2.54 -0.11
N ASN A 173 18.73 2.44 0.97
CA ASN A 173 18.62 3.23 2.20
C ASN A 173 17.25 3.12 2.88
N ASP A 174 16.54 2.02 2.66
CA ASP A 174 15.39 1.67 3.47
C ASP A 174 15.86 0.84 4.67
N PRO A 175 15.62 1.30 5.91
CA PRO A 175 16.07 0.62 7.13
C PRO A 175 15.28 -0.66 7.44
N ALA A 176 14.29 -0.99 6.61
CA ALA A 176 13.53 -2.21 6.70
C ALA A 176 12.90 -2.55 5.35
N ASP A 177 12.86 -3.83 5.02
CA ASP A 177 12.03 -4.34 3.93
C ASP A 177 10.58 -4.48 4.43
N HIS A 178 9.71 -3.69 3.82
CA HIS A 178 8.29 -3.69 4.13
C HIS A 178 7.59 -4.75 3.29
N GLU A 179 6.76 -5.59 3.89
CA GLU A 179 5.89 -6.54 3.20
C GLU A 179 4.48 -6.44 3.76
N VAL A 180 3.49 -6.85 2.97
CA VAL A 180 2.07 -6.72 3.37
C VAL A 180 1.23 -7.90 2.90
N LEU A 181 0.29 -8.27 3.76
CA LEU A 181 -0.76 -9.24 3.47
C LEU A 181 -2.08 -8.78 4.07
N TRP A 182 -3.18 -9.33 3.57
CA TRP A 182 -4.52 -9.00 4.03
C TRP A 182 -5.33 -10.25 4.31
N ILE A 183 -6.07 -10.24 5.42
CA ILE A 183 -7.02 -11.28 5.79
C ILE A 183 -8.42 -10.68 5.76
N GLU A 184 -9.27 -11.22 4.89
CA GLU A 184 -10.69 -10.89 4.81
C GLU A 184 -11.51 -11.97 5.51
N PHE A 185 -12.58 -11.57 6.19
CA PHE A 185 -13.44 -12.46 6.95
C PHE A 185 -14.90 -12.03 6.89
N ASP A 186 -15.81 -12.95 7.17
CA ASP A 186 -17.23 -12.66 7.35
C ASP A 186 -17.52 -12.35 8.82
N GLN A 187 -18.09 -11.17 9.10
CA GLN A 187 -18.35 -10.72 10.47
C GLN A 187 -19.38 -11.58 11.22
N LYS A 188 -20.33 -12.21 10.51
CA LYS A 188 -21.42 -12.97 11.14
C LYS A 188 -20.98 -14.36 11.56
N THR A 189 -20.30 -15.06 10.65
CA THR A 189 -19.83 -16.43 10.84
C THR A 189 -18.43 -16.50 11.44
N GLY A 190 -17.66 -15.41 11.34
CA GLY A 190 -16.27 -15.34 11.75
C GLY A 190 -15.31 -16.07 10.80
N LYS A 191 -15.79 -16.69 9.71
CA LYS A 191 -14.95 -17.43 8.77
C LYS A 191 -14.05 -16.49 7.98
N VAL A 192 -12.81 -16.91 7.75
CA VAL A 192 -11.92 -16.27 6.77
C VAL A 192 -12.50 -16.51 5.39
N THR A 193 -12.61 -15.45 4.59
CA THR A 193 -13.14 -15.47 3.22
C THR A 193 -12.08 -15.15 2.18
N GLY A 194 -11.00 -14.47 2.58
CA GLY A 194 -9.91 -14.11 1.69
C GLY A 194 -8.57 -14.08 2.42
N VAL A 195 -7.56 -14.61 1.75
CA VAL A 195 -6.15 -14.48 2.14
C VAL A 195 -5.42 -13.92 0.94
N TYR A 196 -4.83 -12.74 1.11
CA TYR A 196 -4.12 -12.03 0.04
C TYR A 196 -2.69 -11.73 0.49
N THR A 197 -1.71 -12.01 -0.34
CA THR A 197 -0.31 -11.68 -0.07
C THR A 197 0.31 -10.91 -1.21
N TYR A 198 1.34 -10.12 -0.90
CA TYR A 198 2.15 -9.45 -1.89
C TYR A 198 3.43 -10.25 -2.16
N PHE A 199 3.66 -10.62 -3.41
CA PHE A 199 4.87 -11.32 -3.85
C PHE A 199 5.51 -10.54 -4.99
N HIS A 200 6.48 -9.68 -4.68
CA HIS A 200 7.27 -8.96 -5.68
C HIS A 200 6.44 -8.28 -6.77
N ARG A 201 5.42 -7.52 -6.35
CA ARG A 201 4.43 -6.81 -7.21
C ARG A 201 3.26 -7.65 -7.71
N ALA A 202 3.30 -8.97 -7.57
CA ALA A 202 2.14 -9.81 -7.81
C ALA A 202 1.27 -9.87 -6.55
N LEU A 203 -0.04 -9.77 -6.72
CA LEU A 203 -1.00 -10.03 -5.66
C LEU A 203 -1.43 -11.50 -5.77
N PHE A 204 -1.23 -12.27 -4.70
CA PHE A 204 -1.59 -13.67 -4.64
C PHE A 204 -2.76 -13.91 -3.70
N SER A 205 -3.59 -14.89 -4.06
CA SER A 205 -4.70 -15.38 -3.24
C SER A 205 -5.07 -16.78 -3.72
N THR A 206 -5.41 -17.67 -2.79
CA THR A 206 -5.79 -19.06 -3.08
C THR A 206 -6.92 -19.50 -2.16
N GLU A 207 -7.76 -20.40 -2.64
CA GLU A 207 -8.79 -21.02 -1.80
C GLU A 207 -8.16 -21.94 -0.75
N GLU A 208 -7.02 -22.55 -1.06
CA GLU A 208 -6.25 -23.38 -0.14
C GLU A 208 -5.82 -22.61 1.10
N ALA A 209 -5.36 -21.36 0.96
CA ALA A 209 -4.99 -20.53 2.09
C ALA A 209 -6.20 -20.13 2.94
N VAL A 210 -7.36 -19.90 2.32
CA VAL A 210 -8.62 -19.65 3.04
C VAL A 210 -9.06 -20.90 3.81
N ARG A 211 -8.97 -22.09 3.20
CA ARG A 211 -9.27 -23.37 3.88
C ARG A 211 -8.33 -23.63 5.05
N ASP A 212 -7.02 -23.44 4.84
CA ASP A 212 -6.01 -23.57 5.90
C ASP A 212 -6.30 -22.63 7.07
N ALA A 213 -6.58 -21.35 6.79
CA ALA A 213 -6.87 -20.38 7.83
C ALA A 213 -8.05 -20.85 8.70
N ASN A 214 -9.17 -21.23 8.09
CA ASN A 214 -10.36 -21.68 8.81
C ASN A 214 -10.13 -22.98 9.60
N LEU A 215 -9.27 -23.89 9.12
CA LEU A 215 -8.89 -25.10 9.84
C LEU A 215 -7.92 -24.85 11.00
N ASN A 216 -7.19 -23.73 10.98
CA ASN A 216 -6.16 -23.39 11.95
C ASN A 216 -6.55 -22.16 12.79
N ASN A 217 -7.75 -22.23 13.39
CA ASN A 217 -8.27 -21.18 14.27
C ASN A 217 -8.34 -19.79 13.63
N HIS A 218 -8.66 -19.72 12.33
CA HIS A 218 -8.76 -18.50 11.52
C HIS A 218 -7.40 -17.83 11.22
N ARG A 219 -6.28 -18.53 11.45
CA ARG A 219 -4.93 -18.00 11.23
C ARG A 219 -4.30 -18.62 9.99
N ALA A 220 -4.31 -17.87 8.89
CA ALA A 220 -3.72 -18.29 7.63
C ALA A 220 -2.21 -18.53 7.77
N ARG A 221 -1.71 -19.63 7.20
CA ARG A 221 -0.27 -19.85 7.00
C ARG A 221 0.22 -19.01 5.82
N ILE A 222 1.28 -18.24 6.06
CA ILE A 222 1.97 -17.44 5.06
C ILE A 222 3.44 -17.82 5.08
N ASN A 223 3.94 -18.33 3.96
CA ASN A 223 5.36 -18.64 3.80
C ASN A 223 6.09 -17.36 3.35
N ILE A 224 7.27 -17.11 3.90
CA ILE A 224 8.07 -15.93 3.61
C ILE A 224 9.33 -16.37 2.88
N GLN A 225 9.53 -15.85 1.67
CA GLN A 225 10.69 -16.14 0.87
C GLN A 225 11.98 -15.73 1.60
N TRP A 226 12.99 -16.61 1.59
CA TRP A 226 14.26 -16.35 2.24
C TRP A 226 14.97 -15.11 1.69
N GLY A 227 15.38 -14.21 2.58
CA GLY A 227 16.23 -13.03 2.30
C GLY A 227 15.59 -11.89 1.49
N GLN A 228 14.55 -12.16 0.70
CA GLN A 228 13.83 -11.18 -0.14
C GLN A 228 12.38 -10.96 0.32
N HIS A 229 11.94 -11.69 1.35
CA HIS A 229 10.65 -11.61 2.07
C HIS A 229 9.33 -11.62 1.28
N GLY A 230 9.35 -11.95 -0.01
CA GLY A 230 8.11 -12.15 -0.78
C GLY A 230 7.14 -13.11 -0.07
N SER A 231 5.91 -12.64 0.16
CA SER A 231 4.91 -13.38 0.95
C SER A 231 4.07 -14.32 0.09
N LEU A 232 3.95 -15.58 0.49
CA LEU A 232 3.33 -16.66 -0.30
C LEU A 232 2.19 -17.32 0.49
N PRO A 233 0.98 -17.41 -0.07
CA PRO A 233 -0.10 -18.18 0.54
C PRO A 233 0.12 -19.68 0.31
N ILE A 234 -0.57 -20.55 1.04
CA ILE A 234 -0.61 -21.98 0.68
C ILE A 234 -1.12 -22.15 -0.76
N GLY A 235 -0.49 -23.04 -1.54
CA GLY A 235 -0.87 -23.29 -2.93
C GLY A 235 -0.29 -22.31 -3.94
N TRP A 236 0.64 -21.43 -3.51
CA TRP A 236 1.35 -20.49 -4.36
C TRP A 236 2.06 -21.16 -5.54
N GLU A 237 2.42 -22.45 -5.44
CA GLU A 237 3.11 -23.23 -6.46
C GLU A 237 2.29 -23.31 -7.76
N LYS A 238 0.96 -23.18 -7.67
CA LYS A 238 0.04 -23.19 -8.82
C LYS A 238 -0.05 -21.81 -9.50
N LEU A 239 0.41 -20.76 -8.83
CA LEU A 239 0.26 -19.38 -9.29
C LEU A 239 1.39 -19.00 -10.24
N LYS A 240 1.07 -18.16 -11.22
CA LYS A 240 2.05 -17.54 -12.11
C LYS A 240 2.17 -16.06 -11.70
N PRO A 241 3.34 -15.61 -11.23
CA PRO A 241 3.49 -14.22 -10.76
C PRO A 241 3.42 -13.24 -11.94
N GLU A 242 2.41 -12.38 -11.89
CA GLU A 242 2.16 -11.29 -12.83
C GLU A 242 1.78 -10.04 -12.04
N ALA A 243 2.44 -8.92 -12.33
CA ALA A 243 2.01 -7.62 -11.82
C ALA A 243 0.95 -7.05 -12.77
N ILE A 244 -0.23 -6.78 -12.22
CA ILE A 244 -1.41 -6.32 -12.98
C ILE A 244 -1.75 -4.90 -12.55
N TYR A 245 -1.77 -3.99 -13.52
CA TYR A 245 -2.11 -2.58 -13.38
C TYR A 245 -3.47 -2.37 -14.05
N PRO A 246 -4.60 -2.52 -13.35
CA PRO A 246 -5.90 -2.60 -14.01
C PRO A 246 -6.39 -1.27 -14.58
N ILE A 247 -5.96 -0.11 -14.08
CA ILE A 247 -6.41 1.17 -14.64
C ILE A 247 -5.83 1.33 -16.04
N THR A 248 -4.56 0.96 -16.22
CA THR A 248 -3.86 1.01 -17.51
C THR A 248 -4.03 -0.26 -18.36
N GLY A 249 -4.45 -1.37 -17.75
CA GLY A 249 -4.50 -2.70 -18.36
C GLY A 249 -3.12 -3.35 -18.57
N ILE A 250 -2.04 -2.73 -18.08
CA ILE A 250 -0.68 -3.25 -18.27
C ILE A 250 -0.50 -4.52 -17.43
N LYS A 251 0.20 -5.48 -18.03
CA LYS A 251 0.65 -6.70 -17.36
C LYS A 251 2.15 -6.83 -17.49
N ARG A 252 2.83 -7.09 -16.37
CA ARG A 252 4.29 -7.31 -16.34
C ARG A 252 4.58 -8.67 -15.74
N LYS A 253 5.33 -9.48 -16.48
CA LYS A 253 5.84 -10.76 -16.00
C LYS A 253 6.81 -10.51 -14.85
N ILE A 254 6.62 -11.22 -13.74
CA ILE A 254 7.51 -11.17 -12.58
C ILE A 254 8.33 -12.46 -12.55
N LYS A 255 9.53 -12.41 -11.94
CA LYS A 255 10.39 -13.59 -11.74
C LYS A 255 9.62 -14.67 -10.96
N THR A 256 9.70 -15.91 -11.42
CA THR A 256 9.13 -17.04 -10.68
C THR A 256 9.99 -17.38 -9.47
N MET A 257 9.46 -18.20 -8.56
CA MET A 257 10.25 -18.68 -7.42
C MET A 257 11.51 -19.44 -7.87
N GLN A 258 11.41 -20.21 -8.95
CA GLN A 258 12.58 -20.91 -9.54
C GLN A 258 13.63 -19.91 -10.01
N THR A 259 13.25 -18.85 -10.73
CA THR A 259 14.21 -17.82 -11.17
C THR A 259 14.83 -17.10 -9.96
N ARG A 260 14.04 -16.80 -8.92
CA ARG A 260 14.55 -16.16 -7.71
C ARG A 260 15.52 -17.06 -6.94
N TYR A 261 15.23 -18.34 -6.83
CA TYR A 261 16.18 -19.32 -6.30
C TYR A 261 17.50 -19.33 -7.09
N GLN A 262 17.43 -19.33 -8.43
CA GLN A 262 18.64 -19.27 -9.27
C GLN A 262 19.46 -18.00 -9.03
N ASP A 263 18.82 -16.88 -8.75
CA ASP A 263 19.52 -15.65 -8.36
C ASP A 263 20.10 -15.77 -6.94
N ALA A 264 19.32 -16.31 -5.99
CA ALA A 264 19.72 -16.48 -4.60
C ALA A 264 20.97 -17.37 -4.45
N ILE A 265 21.13 -18.42 -5.25
CA ILE A 265 22.34 -19.28 -5.21
C ILE A 265 23.54 -18.68 -5.95
N LYS A 266 23.33 -17.75 -6.88
CA LYS A 266 24.43 -16.99 -7.51
C LYS A 266 25.05 -16.02 -6.52
N GLY A 267 24.21 -15.44 -5.66
CA GLY A 267 24.58 -14.55 -4.58
C GLY A 267 23.86 -13.21 -4.63
N ARG A 268 24.06 -12.43 -3.57
CA ARG A 268 23.45 -11.12 -3.39
C ARG A 268 23.82 -10.17 -4.53
N ARG A 269 22.88 -9.30 -4.92
CA ARG A 269 23.06 -8.34 -6.03
C ARG A 269 24.29 -7.44 -5.91
N LEU A 270 24.65 -7.02 -4.69
CA LEU A 270 25.79 -6.15 -4.42
C LEU A 270 26.74 -6.82 -3.41
N PRO A 271 27.63 -7.74 -3.85
CA PRO A 271 28.44 -8.57 -2.96
C PRO A 271 29.39 -7.77 -2.05
N ASP A 272 29.94 -6.67 -2.56
CA ASP A 272 30.95 -5.87 -1.86
C ASP A 272 30.36 -4.68 -1.08
N HIS A 273 29.02 -4.59 -0.97
CA HIS A 273 28.38 -3.47 -0.27
C HIS A 273 28.67 -3.54 1.25
N PRO A 274 29.10 -2.44 1.90
CA PRO A 274 29.48 -2.46 3.32
C PRO A 274 28.38 -2.94 4.28
N LEU A 275 27.11 -2.59 4.02
CA LEU A 275 25.98 -3.07 4.84
C LEU A 275 25.80 -4.59 4.76
N GLY A 276 26.13 -5.20 3.63
CA GLY A 276 26.05 -6.64 3.41
C GLY A 276 27.23 -7.44 3.96
N LYS A 277 28.22 -6.79 4.61
CA LYS A 277 29.48 -7.44 5.03
C LYS A 277 29.28 -8.71 5.85
N ASN A 278 28.26 -8.74 6.72
CA ASN A 278 27.96 -9.88 7.60
C ASN A 278 26.72 -10.68 7.16
N TRP A 279 26.10 -10.31 6.04
CA TRP A 279 24.94 -11.02 5.51
C TRP A 279 25.40 -12.30 4.81
N PRO A 280 24.49 -13.28 4.65
CA PRO A 280 24.73 -14.40 3.75
C PRO A 280 25.14 -13.91 2.36
N GLU A 281 26.16 -14.53 1.76
CA GLU A 281 26.58 -14.17 0.39
C GLU A 281 25.59 -14.68 -0.65
N ARG A 282 25.01 -15.85 -0.38
CA ARG A 282 24.07 -16.57 -1.23
C ARG A 282 23.22 -17.53 -0.40
N PHE A 283 22.18 -18.07 -1.00
CA PHE A 283 21.50 -19.23 -0.46
C PHE A 283 22.32 -20.52 -0.69
N GLU A 284 22.36 -21.38 0.32
CA GLU A 284 23.00 -22.70 0.25
C GLU A 284 21.97 -23.81 0.50
N GLY A 285 21.71 -24.61 -0.54
CA GLY A 285 20.76 -25.73 -0.53
C GLY A 285 20.19 -25.98 -1.92
N SER A 286 19.31 -26.97 -2.02
CA SER A 286 18.51 -27.24 -3.21
C SER A 286 17.32 -26.28 -3.33
N TYR A 287 16.59 -26.34 -4.46
CA TYR A 287 15.33 -25.62 -4.62
C TYR A 287 14.27 -26.08 -3.61
N GLU A 288 14.24 -27.38 -3.31
CA GLU A 288 13.34 -27.95 -2.30
C GLU A 288 13.63 -27.36 -0.93
N ASP A 289 14.92 -27.28 -0.54
CA ASP A 289 15.35 -26.63 0.70
C ASP A 289 14.95 -25.15 0.71
N TYR A 290 15.20 -24.41 -0.38
CA TYR A 290 14.84 -22.99 -0.51
C TYR A 290 13.36 -22.71 -0.29
N THR A 291 12.51 -23.65 -0.71
CA THR A 291 11.06 -23.57 -0.57
C THR A 291 10.50 -24.32 0.64
N THR A 292 11.38 -24.73 1.56
CA THR A 292 11.00 -25.39 2.82
C THR A 292 10.89 -24.39 3.96
N TYR A 293 9.67 -24.17 4.43
CA TYR A 293 9.36 -23.19 5.49
C TYR A 293 8.93 -23.92 6.77
N ILE A 294 9.83 -24.00 7.74
CA ILE A 294 9.63 -24.80 8.96
C ILE A 294 9.69 -23.98 10.25
N LYS A 295 10.27 -22.79 10.22
CA LYS A 295 10.40 -21.93 11.40
C LYS A 295 9.19 -21.00 11.48
N GLU A 296 8.29 -21.25 12.42
CA GLU A 296 7.15 -20.37 12.68
C GLU A 296 7.59 -19.10 13.42
N ILE A 297 7.05 -17.95 13.00
CA ILE A 297 7.13 -16.67 13.70
C ILE A 297 5.68 -16.27 14.06
N ASP A 298 5.38 -16.26 15.36
CA ASP A 298 4.11 -15.78 15.88
C ASP A 298 4.17 -14.27 16.13
N ILE A 299 3.38 -13.51 15.38
CA ILE A 299 3.36 -12.04 15.45
C ILE A 299 2.45 -11.49 16.56
N ARG A 300 1.62 -12.33 17.19
CA ARG A 300 0.66 -11.88 18.22
C ARG A 300 1.33 -11.18 19.40
N PRO A 301 2.46 -11.67 19.96
CA PRO A 301 3.16 -10.98 21.03
C PRO A 301 3.69 -9.59 20.61
N MET A 302 4.13 -9.42 19.35
CA MET A 302 4.58 -8.12 18.84
C MET A 302 3.43 -7.12 18.78
N LEU A 303 2.29 -7.54 18.24
CA LEU A 303 1.06 -6.73 18.16
C LEU A 303 0.55 -6.33 19.54
N GLN A 304 0.57 -7.25 20.51
CA GLN A 304 0.13 -6.99 21.88
C GLN A 304 1.09 -6.06 22.64
N LYS A 305 2.40 -6.30 22.53
CA LYS A 305 3.42 -5.53 23.26
C LYS A 305 3.58 -4.12 22.73
N LYS A 306 3.68 -3.97 21.40
CA LYS A 306 3.92 -2.67 20.74
C LYS A 306 2.64 -1.86 20.52
N LYS A 307 1.46 -2.49 20.62
CA LYS A 307 0.13 -1.86 20.41
C LYS A 307 0.02 -1.12 19.06
N LYS A 308 0.69 -1.63 18.02
CA LYS A 308 0.70 -1.07 16.67
C LYS A 308 -0.53 -1.51 15.86
N ILE A 309 -1.71 -1.10 16.34
CA ILE A 309 -3.01 -1.43 15.75
C ILE A 309 -3.82 -0.14 15.56
N ILE A 310 -4.37 0.08 14.37
CA ILE A 310 -5.20 1.26 14.08
C ILE A 310 -6.30 0.95 13.06
N ILE A 311 -7.39 1.72 13.10
CA ILE A 311 -8.46 1.64 12.11
C ILE A 311 -8.33 2.83 11.17
N SER A 312 -8.13 2.59 9.87
CA SER A 312 -7.94 3.65 8.87
C SER A 312 -8.13 3.13 7.45
N LYS A 313 -8.51 4.02 6.51
CA LYS A 313 -8.45 3.75 5.06
C LYS A 313 -7.04 3.91 4.50
N TRP A 314 -6.14 4.53 5.26
CA TRP A 314 -4.87 5.10 4.82
C TRP A 314 -3.65 4.42 5.46
N PRO A 315 -3.36 3.13 5.19
CA PRO A 315 -2.35 2.35 5.90
C PRO A 315 -0.96 3.00 5.91
N ASN A 316 -0.42 3.41 4.75
CA ASN A 316 0.92 4.04 4.72
C ASN A 316 0.96 5.34 5.54
N ALA A 317 -0.11 6.14 5.49
CA ALA A 317 -0.18 7.40 6.23
C ALA A 317 -0.19 7.18 7.75
N VAL A 318 -0.96 6.19 8.24
CA VAL A 318 -0.99 5.90 9.68
C VAL A 318 0.28 5.23 10.17
N ILE A 319 0.93 4.42 9.34
CA ILE A 319 2.23 3.82 9.66
C ILE A 319 3.30 4.91 9.79
N ASP A 320 3.39 5.80 8.80
CA ASP A 320 4.30 6.96 8.77
C ASP A 320 4.08 7.89 9.97
N HIS A 321 2.83 8.20 10.29
CA HIS A 321 2.53 9.18 11.32
C HIS A 321 2.59 8.65 12.76
N TYR A 322 2.13 7.42 13.01
CA TYR A 322 1.86 6.95 14.38
C TYR A 322 2.78 5.86 14.91
N PHE A 323 3.48 5.09 14.06
CA PHE A 323 4.05 3.81 14.50
C PHE A 323 5.53 3.59 14.25
N LEU A 324 6.07 4.06 13.13
CA LEU A 324 7.49 3.86 12.81
C LEU A 324 8.25 5.16 13.00
N ASP A 325 9.39 5.07 13.65
CA ASP A 325 10.37 6.15 13.80
C ASP A 325 11.42 6.14 12.68
N TYR A 326 11.21 5.31 11.67
CA TYR A 326 12.08 5.12 10.52
C TYR A 326 11.28 5.05 9.21
N ASN A 327 11.94 5.35 8.07
CA ASN A 327 11.32 5.29 6.75
C ASN A 327 11.06 3.85 6.30
N PHE A 328 10.06 3.63 5.46
CA PHE A 328 9.81 2.35 4.82
C PHE A 328 9.40 2.54 3.35
N PHE A 329 9.50 1.50 2.53
CA PHE A 329 8.97 1.57 1.17
C PHE A 329 7.43 1.47 1.19
N PRO A 330 6.66 2.45 0.65
CA PRO A 330 5.21 2.40 0.70
C PRO A 330 4.67 1.25 -0.15
N LYS A 331 3.70 0.51 0.38
CA LYS A 331 3.04 -0.58 -0.35
C LYS A 331 1.64 -0.16 -0.75
N ARG A 332 1.03 -0.96 -1.63
CA ARG A 332 -0.38 -0.83 -1.96
C ARG A 332 -1.24 -0.86 -0.69
N GLU A 333 -2.32 -0.05 -0.67
CA GLU A 333 -3.18 0.07 0.52
C GLU A 333 -3.96 -1.21 0.84
N TRP A 334 -4.72 -1.69 -0.15
CA TRP A 334 -5.70 -2.77 -0.01
C TRP A 334 -5.63 -3.70 -1.22
N PRO A 335 -6.05 -4.97 -1.09
CA PRO A 335 -5.83 -5.97 -2.14
C PRO A 335 -6.71 -5.75 -3.38
N TRP A 336 -7.73 -4.90 -3.32
CA TRP A 336 -8.56 -4.50 -4.46
C TRP A 336 -8.11 -3.18 -5.06
N ASN A 337 -8.40 -2.98 -6.34
CA ASN A 337 -8.08 -1.73 -7.04
C ASN A 337 -9.28 -0.81 -6.92
N THR A 338 -9.29 -0.02 -5.84
CA THR A 338 -10.29 1.00 -5.48
C THR A 338 -11.66 0.44 -5.05
N ASP A 339 -12.30 1.15 -4.11
CA ASP A 339 -13.58 0.77 -3.54
C ASP A 339 -14.69 0.81 -4.60
N LYS A 340 -15.01 -0.37 -5.13
CA LYS A 340 -16.42 -0.72 -5.29
C LYS A 340 -16.98 -1.13 -3.93
#